data_AF-A0A8T5LXW5-F1
#
_entry.id   AF-A0A8T5LXW5-F1
#
_cell.length_a   1.000
_cell.length_b   1.000
_cell.length_c   1.000
_cell.angle_alpha   90.00
_cell.angle_beta   90.00
_cell.angle_gamma   90.00
#
_symmetry.space_group_name_H-M   'P 1'
#
loop_
_entity.id
_entity.type
_entity.pdbx_description
1 polymer ?
#
loop_
_entity_poly.entity_id
_entity_poly.type
_entity_poly.pdbx_seq_one_letter_code
_entity_poly.pdbx_strand_id
1 'polypeptide(L)' 'MNKQEFDLILQEGEGLKVEFKQAFDKSLAKEMAAFANSVGGRILLGVEDNGKIKGIK' A
#
# COMPACT_ATOMS: atom_id res chain seq x y z
N MET A 1 7.21 7.68 8.28
CA MET A 1 5.83 7.41 8.72
C MET A 1 5.87 7.07 10.20
N ASN A 2 5.10 7.79 10.99
CA ASN A 2 4.88 7.55 12.41
C ASN A 2 3.75 6.53 12.59
N LYS A 3 3.76 5.81 13.72
CA LYS A 3 2.83 4.70 13.96
C LYS A 3 1.36 5.14 13.87
N GLN A 4 1.04 6.33 14.36
CA GLN A 4 -0.31 6.90 14.28
C GLN A 4 -0.78 7.15 12.84
N GLU A 5 0.10 7.65 11.98
CA GLU A 5 -0.22 7.88 10.56
C GLU A 5 -0.43 6.54 9.84
N PHE A 6 0.37 5.52 10.20
CA PHE A 6 0.19 4.18 9.66
C PHE A 6 -1.14 3.56 10.07
N ASP A 7 -1.51 3.64 11.35
CA ASP A 7 -2.76 3.11 11.86
C ASP A 7 -3.97 3.82 11.20
N LEU A 8 -3.86 5.12 10.93
CA LEU A 8 -4.86 5.88 10.17
C LEU A 8 -5.01 5.34 8.74
N ILE A 9 -3.91 5.10 8.04
CA ILE A 9 -3.93 4.55 6.67
C ILE A 9 -4.51 3.13 6.67
N LEU A 10 -4.16 2.30 7.66
CA LEU A 10 -4.75 0.96 7.81
C LEU A 10 -6.27 1.01 8.08
N GLN A 11 -6.75 2.05 8.78
CA GLN A 11 -8.19 2.28 9.00
C GLN A 11 -8.91 2.82 7.77
N GLU A 12 -8.27 3.72 7.00
CA GLU A 12 -8.81 4.22 5.73
C GLU A 12 -8.89 3.11 4.67
N GLY A 13 -7.96 2.16 4.71
CA GLY A 13 -7.91 1.02 3.79
C GLY A 13 -7.31 1.37 2.43
N GLU A 14 -7.55 0.50 1.45
CA GLU A 14 -7.15 0.73 0.06
C GLU A 14 -7.99 1.82 -0.59
N GLY A 15 -7.37 2.62 -1.45
CA GLY A 15 -8.03 3.69 -2.15
C GLY A 15 -7.19 4.29 -3.24
N LEU A 16 -7.65 5.42 -3.79
CA LEU A 16 -7.03 6.03 -4.97
C LEU A 16 -5.55 6.42 -4.78
N LYS A 17 -5.09 6.57 -3.55
CA LYS A 17 -3.72 6.98 -3.20
C LYS A 17 -2.98 5.95 -2.34
N VAL A 18 -3.62 4.84 -1.98
CA VAL A 18 -3.08 3.86 -1.04
C VAL A 18 -3.40 2.47 -1.57
N GLU A 19 -2.36 1.68 -1.83
CA GLU A 19 -2.49 0.28 -2.25
C GLU A 19 -1.84 -0.63 -1.21
N PHE A 20 -2.49 -1.72 -0.82
CA PHE A 20 -1.89 -2.73 0.04
C PHE A 20 -1.39 -3.92 -0.81
N LYS A 21 -0.23 -4.45 -0.44
CA LYS A 21 0.29 -5.65 -1.08
C LYS A 21 0.90 -6.57 -0.04
N GLN A 22 0.64 -7.86 -0.19
CA GLN A 22 1.22 -8.86 0.69
C GLN A 22 2.70 -9.15 0.38
N ALA A 23 3.10 -9.04 -0.89
CA ALA A 23 4.43 -9.38 -1.36
C ALA A 23 4.82 -8.60 -2.62
N PHE A 24 6.11 -8.60 -2.94
CA PHE A 24 6.61 -8.11 -4.22
C PHE A 24 6.17 -9.04 -5.34
N ASP A 25 5.37 -8.53 -6.26
CA ASP A 25 4.95 -9.25 -7.45
C ASP A 25 5.13 -8.38 -8.72
N LYS A 26 4.86 -8.95 -9.89
CA LYS A 26 5.06 -8.26 -11.17
C LYS A 26 4.07 -7.10 -11.37
N SER A 27 2.93 -7.09 -10.68
CA SER A 27 1.96 -6.00 -10.78
C SER A 27 2.42 -4.74 -10.05
N LEU A 28 3.34 -4.85 -9.07
CA LEU A 28 3.89 -3.70 -8.37
C LEU A 28 4.51 -2.65 -9.31
N ALA A 29 5.25 -3.08 -10.32
CA ALA A 29 5.84 -2.14 -11.29
C ALA A 29 4.77 -1.37 -12.08
N LYS A 30 3.64 -2.04 -12.37
CA LYS A 30 2.49 -1.43 -13.06
C LYS A 30 1.76 -0.45 -12.15
N GLU A 31 1.55 -0.80 -10.89
CA GLU A 31 0.95 0.06 -9.87
C GLU A 31 1.81 1.30 -9.61
N MET A 32 3.13 1.12 -9.46
CA MET A 32 4.08 2.24 -9.34
C MET A 32 4.00 3.18 -10.55
N ALA A 33 3.95 2.65 -11.76
CA ALA A 33 3.78 3.46 -12.97
C ALA A 33 2.41 4.16 -13.01
N ALA A 34 1.34 3.51 -12.57
CA ALA A 34 0.01 4.11 -12.48
C ALA A 34 -0.04 5.24 -11.44
N PHE A 35 0.61 5.07 -10.28
CA PHE A 35 0.74 6.12 -9.28
C PHE A 35 1.59 7.29 -9.80
N ALA A 36 2.72 7.01 -10.43
CA ALA A 36 3.58 8.05 -11.02
C ALA A 36 2.88 8.87 -12.11
N ASN A 37 2.00 8.24 -12.89
CA ASN A 37 1.22 8.90 -13.95
C ASN A 37 -0.08 9.55 -13.46
N SER A 38 -0.42 9.44 -12.17
CA SER A 38 -1.65 9.99 -11.60
C SER A 38 -1.35 11.03 -10.52
N VAL A 39 -2.08 11.03 -9.40
CA VAL A 39 -1.93 11.99 -8.30
C VAL A 39 -0.78 11.58 -7.36
N GLY A 40 -0.10 10.47 -7.65
CA GLY A 40 0.82 9.82 -6.73
C GLY A 40 0.09 9.00 -5.67
N GLY A 41 0.86 8.30 -4.85
CA GLY A 41 0.31 7.44 -3.80
C GLY A 41 1.38 6.72 -2.99
N ARG A 42 0.93 5.80 -2.15
CA ARG A 42 1.75 4.97 -1.28
C ARG A 42 1.36 3.51 -1.48
N ILE A 43 2.37 2.66 -1.62
CA ILE A 43 2.17 1.21 -1.66
C ILE A 43 2.71 0.64 -0.37
N LEU A 44 1.84 0.01 0.42
CA LEU A 44 2.21 -0.62 1.68
C LEU A 44 2.40 -2.11 1.47
N LEU A 45 3.66 -2.52 1.49
CA LEU A 45 4.07 -3.89 1.30
C LEU A 45 4.10 -4.65 2.64
N GLY A 46 3.68 -5.92 2.61
CA GLY A 46 3.51 -6.75 3.80
C GLY A 46 2.20 -6.52 4.55
N VAL A 47 1.20 -5.94 3.90
CA VAL A 47 -0.15 -5.72 4.43
C VAL A 47 -1.15 -6.46 3.56
N GLU A 48 -2.06 -7.21 4.17
CA GLU A 48 -3.19 -7.85 3.46
C GLU A 48 -4.31 -6.83 3.23
N ASP A 49 -5.15 -7.05 2.22
CA ASP A 49 -6.26 -6.19 1.80
C ASP A 49 -7.28 -5.93 2.95
N ASN A 50 -7.26 -6.78 3.99
CA ASN A 50 -8.04 -6.61 5.23
C ASN A 50 -7.36 -5.72 6.29
N GLY A 51 -6.25 -5.06 5.96
CA GLY A 51 -5.44 -4.23 6.85
C GLY A 51 -4.51 -5.01 7.79
N LYS A 52 -4.43 -6.34 7.67
CA LYS A 52 -3.59 -7.17 8.53
C LYS A 52 -2.12 -7.11 8.11
N ILE A 53 -1.26 -6.78 9.07
CA ILE A 53 0.18 -6.73 8.86
C ILE A 53 0.74 -8.16 8.88
N LYS A 54 1.23 -8.62 7.73
CA LYS A 54 1.88 -9.94 7.55
C LYS A 54 3.40 -9.82 7.62
N GLY A 55 3.93 -8.65 7.29
CA GLY A 55 5.37 -8.40 7.11
C GLY A 55 5.88 -8.97 5.79
N ILE A 56 7.11 -8.58 5.43
CA ILE A 56 7.82 -9.09 4.25
C ILE A 56 9.01 -9.90 4.77
N LYS A 57 9.32 -11.01 4.10
CA LYS A 57 10.47 -11.86 4.40
C LYS A 57 11.59 -11.62 3.40
#